data_AF-A0A8B6CU96-F1
#
_entry.id   AF-A0A8B6CU96-F1
#
_cell.length_a   1.000
_cell.length_b   1.000
_cell.length_c   1.000
_cell.angle_alpha   90.00
_cell.angle_beta   90.00
_cell.angle_gamma   90.00
#
_symmetry.space_group_name_H-M   'P 1'
#
loop_
_entity.id
_entity.type
_entity.pdbx_description
1 polymer ?
#
loop_
_entity_poly.entity_id
_entity_poly.type
_entity_poly.pdbx_seq_one_letter_code
_entity_poly.pdbx_strand_id
1 'polypeptide(L)'
;MKVEEKTYKVMDLNIFARTVKPEGECKGGVVLLHGQSFTSKNWAEIKTLQYIGAMGYTPMAVDLPSYGNSDKKDKSHGFIPVAPVIPENYKQYIKELQIPAAIVYGDKDSTFKNSVENVLSKLPNSRLFKIKDARHPAYLDQPEIWHKIIYIFLPAAFK
;
A
#
# COMPACT_ATOMS: atom_id res chain seq x y z
N MET A 1 31.52 15.31 4.00
CA MET A 1 30.33 15.54 4.83
C MET A 1 29.79 14.20 5.35
N LYS A 2 29.49 14.11 6.66
CA LYS A 2 28.98 12.88 7.29
C LYS A 2 27.48 12.76 7.03
N VAL A 3 27.03 11.57 6.60
CA VAL A 3 25.60 11.26 6.49
C VAL A 3 25.04 11.01 7.88
N GLU A 4 23.93 11.68 8.19
CA GLU A 4 23.14 11.51 9.39
C GLU A 4 21.85 10.74 9.07
N GLU A 5 21.44 9.88 9.99
CA GLU A 5 20.19 9.13 9.91
C GLU A 5 19.20 9.70 10.92
N LYS A 6 17.96 9.95 10.48
CA LYS A 6 16.90 10.53 11.30
C LYS A 6 15.59 9.82 11.00
N THR A 7 14.76 9.69 12.03
CA THR A 7 13.39 9.17 11.89
C THR A 7 12.42 10.29 12.25
N TYR A 8 11.48 10.54 11.34
CA TYR A 8 10.45 11.55 11.50
C TYR A 8 9.10 10.86 11.68
N LYS A 9 8.30 11.35 12.63
CA LYS A 9 6.91 10.92 12.76
C LYS A 9 6.07 11.70 11.76
N VAL A 10 5.60 11.04 10.70
CA VAL A 10 4.68 11.61 9.71
C VAL A 10 3.34 10.91 9.90
N MET A 11 2.34 11.67 10.35
CA MET A 11 1.09 11.10 10.87
C MET A 11 1.39 10.11 12.02
N ASP A 12 1.01 8.85 11.83
CA ASP A 12 1.24 7.73 12.72
C ASP A 12 2.23 6.70 12.11
N LEU A 13 3.08 7.14 11.18
CA LEU A 13 4.20 6.38 10.62
C LEU A 13 5.54 6.97 11.07
N ASN A 14 6.48 6.11 11.40
CA ASN A 14 7.89 6.46 11.48
C ASN A 14 8.53 6.37 10.10
N ILE A 15 8.96 7.52 9.58
CA ILE A 15 9.60 7.67 8.29
C ILE A 15 11.08 7.92 8.48
N PHE A 16 11.89 6.98 8.02
CA PHE A 16 13.34 7.05 8.08
C PHE A 16 13.88 7.90 6.93
N ALA A 17 14.90 8.71 7.23
CA ALA A 17 15.59 9.52 6.24
C ALA A 17 17.10 9.62 6.52
N ARG A 18 17.85 9.82 5.44
CA ARG A 18 19.27 10.17 5.44
C ARG A 18 19.46 11.60 4.99
N THR A 19 20.33 12.34 5.68
CA THR A 19 20.59 13.74 5.41
C THR A 19 22.07 14.06 5.60
N VAL A 20 22.51 15.22 5.11
CA VAL A 20 23.80 15.81 5.48
C VAL A 20 23.56 17.27 5.86
N LYS A 21 24.32 17.78 6.83
CA LYS A 21 24.34 19.21 7.13
C LYS A 21 25.09 19.94 6.01
N PRO A 22 24.50 20.96 5.33
CA PRO A 22 25.17 21.69 4.26
C PRO A 22 26.42 22.43 4.74
N GLU A 23 27.35 22.69 3.82
CA GLU A 23 28.48 23.59 4.06
C GLU A 23 28.06 25.05 3.85
N GLY A 24 28.49 25.93 4.75
CA GLY A 24 28.17 27.37 4.68
C GLY A 24 26.70 27.68 4.98
N GLU A 25 26.19 28.75 4.35
CA GLU A 25 24.81 29.18 4.50
C GLU A 25 23.83 28.18 3.86
N CYS A 26 22.81 27.78 4.62
CA CYS A 26 21.79 26.85 4.14
C CYS A 26 20.84 27.56 3.17
N LYS A 27 20.89 27.17 1.88
CA LYS A 27 20.06 27.72 0.80
C LYS A 27 18.65 27.15 0.73
N GLY A 28 18.36 26.08 1.47
CA GLY A 28 17.05 25.43 1.50
C GLY A 28 17.13 23.90 1.55
N GLY A 29 15.96 23.25 1.58
CA GLY A 29 15.82 21.79 1.64
C GLY A 29 15.56 21.16 0.28
N VAL A 30 16.06 19.94 0.07
CA VAL A 30 15.82 19.12 -1.14
C VAL A 30 15.39 17.73 -0.71
N VAL A 31 14.21 17.27 -1.13
CA VAL A 31 13.71 15.92 -0.83
C VAL A 31 14.05 14.97 -1.98
N LEU A 32 14.57 13.79 -1.65
CA LEU A 32 14.86 12.72 -2.60
C LEU A 32 13.99 11.51 -2.28
N LEU A 33 13.23 11.06 -3.28
CA LEU A 33 12.43 9.84 -3.22
C LEU A 33 13.12 8.74 -4.03
N HIS A 34 13.00 7.49 -3.61
CA HIS A 34 13.56 6.34 -4.32
C HIS A 34 12.48 5.62 -5.14
N GLY A 35 12.91 4.83 -6.13
CA GLY A 35 12.03 3.88 -6.83
C GLY A 35 11.82 2.57 -6.05
N GLN A 36 10.92 1.72 -6.54
CA GLN A 36 10.49 0.47 -5.86
C GLN A 36 11.65 -0.47 -5.46
N SER A 37 12.70 -0.57 -6.27
CA SER A 37 13.83 -1.48 -6.01
C SER A 37 14.94 -0.88 -5.13
N PHE A 38 14.77 0.34 -4.62
CA PHE A 38 15.82 1.12 -3.96
C PHE A 38 15.34 1.70 -2.63
N THR A 39 16.23 2.40 -1.92
CA THR A 39 15.98 3.11 -0.66
C THR A 39 16.78 4.42 -0.61
N SER A 40 16.64 5.21 0.44
CA SER A 40 17.52 6.36 0.73
C SER A 40 19.00 5.99 0.80
N LYS A 41 19.33 4.73 1.09
CA LYS A 41 20.70 4.21 1.14
C LYS A 41 21.41 4.40 -0.20
N ASN A 42 20.72 4.17 -1.31
CA ASN A 42 21.33 4.25 -2.64
C ASN A 42 21.82 5.67 -2.96
N TRP A 43 21.05 6.69 -2.59
CA TRP A 43 21.47 8.09 -2.70
C TRP A 43 22.70 8.42 -1.84
N ALA A 44 22.80 7.81 -0.66
CA ALA A 44 23.95 7.98 0.22
C ALA A 44 25.21 7.26 -0.30
N GLU A 45 25.07 6.03 -0.83
CA GLU A 45 26.15 5.22 -1.38
C GLU A 45 26.81 5.89 -2.60
N ILE A 46 26.01 6.46 -3.49
CA ILE A 46 26.53 7.19 -4.67
C ILE A 46 26.91 8.65 -4.34
N LYS A 47 26.90 9.02 -3.05
CA LYS A 47 27.29 10.33 -2.51
C LYS A 47 26.43 11.52 -2.94
N THR A 48 25.21 11.30 -3.46
CA THR A 48 24.30 12.38 -3.88
C THR A 48 24.02 13.37 -2.75
N LEU A 49 23.86 12.90 -1.51
CA LEU A 49 23.61 13.77 -0.35
C LEU A 49 24.77 14.74 -0.14
N GLN A 50 26.00 14.24 -0.16
CA GLN A 50 27.20 15.05 0.02
C GLN A 50 27.36 16.08 -1.09
N TYR A 51 27.05 15.72 -2.35
CA TYR A 51 27.08 16.69 -3.46
C TYR A 51 26.06 17.83 -3.26
N ILE A 52 24.82 17.51 -2.91
CA ILE A 52 23.79 18.54 -2.63
C ILE A 52 24.17 19.40 -1.43
N GLY A 53 24.72 18.77 -0.38
CA GLY A 53 25.25 19.44 0.81
C GLY A 53 26.36 20.44 0.49
N ALA A 54 27.30 20.05 -0.38
CA ALA A 54 28.41 20.91 -0.81
C ALA A 54 27.93 22.11 -1.65
N MET A 55 26.78 21.99 -2.32
CA MET A 55 26.15 23.10 -3.04
C MET A 55 25.41 24.10 -2.11
N GLY A 56 25.34 23.81 -0.80
CA GLY A 56 24.70 24.64 0.23
C GLY A 56 23.23 24.27 0.52
N TYR A 57 22.72 23.15 -0.02
CA TYR A 57 21.35 22.70 0.24
C TYR A 57 21.32 21.56 1.26
N THR A 58 20.24 21.42 2.02
CA THR A 58 20.02 20.30 2.95
C THR A 58 19.24 19.19 2.25
N PRO A 59 19.88 18.09 1.80
CA PRO A 59 19.16 16.98 1.22
C PRO A 59 18.50 16.12 2.30
N MET A 60 17.33 15.57 1.98
CA MET A 60 16.60 14.60 2.79
C MET A 60 16.18 13.46 1.88
N ALA A 61 16.95 12.37 1.86
CA ALA A 61 16.56 11.15 1.17
C ALA A 61 15.71 10.30 2.11
N VAL A 62 14.48 10.02 1.72
CA VAL A 62 13.48 9.35 2.55
C VAL A 62 13.32 7.90 2.12
N ASP A 63 13.21 6.98 3.08
CA ASP A 63 12.65 5.65 2.81
C ASP A 63 11.12 5.77 2.81
N LEU A 64 10.48 5.50 1.67
CA LEU A 64 9.02 5.54 1.58
C LEU A 64 8.37 4.51 2.53
N PRO A 65 7.10 4.71 2.95
CA PRO A 65 6.38 3.71 3.75
C PRO A 65 6.52 2.30 3.18
N SER A 66 6.74 1.31 4.04
CA SER A 66 7.04 -0.08 3.66
C SER A 66 8.40 -0.35 3.02
N TYR A 67 9.24 0.66 2.74
CA TYR A 67 10.60 0.51 2.21
C TYR A 67 11.68 0.81 3.24
N GLY A 68 12.90 0.32 2.98
CA GLY A 68 14.10 0.53 3.81
C GLY A 68 13.86 0.36 5.32
N ASN A 69 14.22 1.40 6.08
CA ASN A 69 14.11 1.46 7.54
C ASN A 69 12.85 2.20 8.03
N SER A 70 11.95 2.61 7.14
CA SER A 70 10.65 3.18 7.51
C SER A 70 9.69 2.08 8.01
N ASP A 71 8.66 2.49 8.74
CA ASP A 71 7.61 1.59 9.23
C ASP A 71 7.13 0.68 8.10
N LYS A 72 7.20 -0.64 8.35
CA LYS A 72 6.72 -1.70 7.45
C LYS A 72 5.22 -1.93 7.52
N LYS A 73 4.49 -1.02 8.16
CA LYS A 73 3.06 -1.12 8.31
C LYS A 73 2.43 -0.87 6.95
N ASP A 74 2.11 -1.95 6.24
CA ASP A 74 1.03 -1.92 5.28
C ASP A 74 -0.25 -1.62 6.08
N LYS A 75 -0.73 -0.38 5.98
CA LYS A 75 -1.97 0.07 6.61
C LYS A 75 -3.18 -0.21 5.75
N SER A 76 -3.10 -1.19 4.87
CA SER A 76 -4.30 -1.75 4.26
C SER A 76 -5.13 -2.37 5.38
N HIS A 77 -6.27 -1.76 5.70
CA HIS A 77 -7.17 -2.24 6.75
C HIS A 77 -8.26 -3.16 6.16
N GLY A 78 -8.41 -3.21 4.85
CA GLY A 78 -9.34 -4.13 4.21
C GLY A 78 -9.16 -4.23 2.70
N PHE A 79 -9.74 -5.27 2.12
CA PHE A 79 -9.66 -5.61 0.71
C PHE A 79 -11.06 -5.83 0.12
N ILE A 80 -11.43 -5.12 -0.95
CA ILE A 80 -12.76 -5.27 -1.58
C ILE A 80 -12.61 -5.77 -3.03
N PRO A 81 -12.29 -7.04 -3.26
CA PRO A 81 -12.20 -7.56 -4.61
C PRO A 81 -13.58 -7.79 -5.24
N VAL A 82 -13.75 -7.40 -6.50
CA VAL A 82 -14.95 -7.71 -7.29
C VAL A 82 -14.65 -8.87 -8.23
N ALA A 83 -15.36 -9.97 -8.07
CA ALA A 83 -15.22 -11.21 -8.82
C ALA A 83 -13.75 -11.66 -9.03
N PRO A 84 -12.92 -11.74 -7.96
CA PRO A 84 -11.49 -12.02 -8.10
C PRO A 84 -11.21 -13.44 -8.60
N VAL A 85 -10.33 -13.56 -9.59
CA VAL A 85 -9.69 -14.84 -9.89
C VAL A 85 -8.39 -14.92 -9.10
N ILE A 86 -8.22 -15.99 -8.32
CA ILE A 86 -7.00 -16.24 -7.56
C ILE A 86 -6.25 -17.42 -8.19
N PRO A 87 -5.20 -17.16 -9.00
CA PRO A 87 -4.36 -18.21 -9.54
C PRO A 87 -3.64 -18.99 -8.43
N GLU A 88 -3.33 -20.26 -8.67
CA GLU A 88 -2.77 -21.14 -7.63
C GLU A 88 -1.39 -20.69 -7.14
N ASN A 89 -0.58 -20.09 -8.02
CA ASN A 89 0.75 -19.56 -7.66
C ASN A 89 0.71 -18.33 -6.74
N TYR A 90 -0.46 -17.72 -6.49
CA TYR A 90 -0.63 -16.59 -5.57
C TYR A 90 -1.08 -17.01 -4.16
N LYS A 91 -1.31 -18.31 -3.94
CA LYS A 91 -1.83 -18.83 -2.67
C LYS A 91 -0.97 -18.49 -1.46
N GLN A 92 0.36 -18.44 -1.63
CA GLN A 92 1.28 -18.10 -0.53
C GLN A 92 1.12 -16.64 -0.08
N TYR A 93 1.06 -15.70 -1.02
CA TYR A 93 0.90 -14.27 -0.73
C TYR A 93 -0.48 -13.96 -0.14
N ILE A 94 -1.51 -14.69 -0.58
CA ILE A 94 -2.88 -14.49 -0.11
C ILE A 94 -3.09 -15.05 1.31
N LYS A 95 -2.36 -16.09 1.70
CA LYS A 95 -2.35 -16.54 3.10
C LYS A 95 -1.75 -15.50 4.06
N GLU A 96 -0.89 -14.62 3.56
CA GLU A 96 -0.32 -13.52 4.35
C GLU A 96 -1.27 -12.33 4.48
N LEU A 97 -2.33 -12.23 3.66
CA LEU A 97 -3.38 -11.23 3.84
C LEU A 97 -4.21 -11.57 5.10
N GLN A 98 -3.84 -10.96 6.22
CA GLN A 98 -4.59 -11.04 7.47
C GLN A 98 -5.75 -10.04 7.55
N ILE A 99 -5.82 -9.09 6.61
CA ILE A 99 -6.78 -8.00 6.62
C ILE A 99 -8.17 -8.49 6.20
N PRO A 100 -9.27 -7.95 6.78
CA PRO A 100 -10.62 -8.28 6.37
C PRO A 100 -10.83 -8.09 4.86
N ALA A 101 -11.61 -8.98 4.23
CA ALA A 101 -11.97 -8.85 2.83
C ALA A 101 -13.49 -8.87 2.58
N ALA A 102 -13.98 -8.01 1.70
CA ALA A 102 -15.35 -8.04 1.17
C ALA A 102 -15.33 -8.52 -0.28
N ILE A 103 -15.56 -9.81 -0.50
CA ILE A 103 -15.61 -10.39 -1.85
C ILE A 103 -16.98 -10.06 -2.45
N VAL A 104 -17.00 -9.31 -3.55
CA VAL A 104 -18.25 -8.85 -4.19
C VAL A 104 -18.41 -9.53 -5.54
N TYR A 105 -19.61 -10.00 -5.88
CA TYR A 105 -19.90 -10.49 -7.24
C TYR A 105 -21.38 -10.38 -7.59
N GLY A 106 -21.69 -10.38 -8.88
CA GLY A 106 -23.05 -10.39 -9.38
C GLY A 106 -23.64 -11.79 -9.51
N ASP A 107 -24.93 -11.96 -9.20
CA ASP A 107 -25.60 -13.26 -9.32
C ASP A 107 -25.86 -13.71 -10.77
N LYS A 108 -25.64 -12.86 -11.78
CA LYS A 108 -25.64 -13.22 -13.21
C LYS A 108 -24.23 -13.46 -13.74
N ASP A 109 -23.19 -13.34 -12.90
CA ASP A 109 -21.82 -13.75 -13.23
C ASP A 109 -21.67 -15.27 -13.08
N SER A 110 -21.93 -16.01 -14.16
CA SER A 110 -21.72 -17.46 -14.21
C SER A 110 -20.25 -17.86 -14.11
N THR A 111 -19.34 -17.02 -14.60
CA THR A 111 -17.89 -17.28 -14.59
C THR A 111 -17.36 -17.30 -13.16
N PHE A 112 -17.70 -16.28 -12.36
CA PHE A 112 -17.24 -16.20 -10.98
C PHE A 112 -17.96 -17.16 -10.04
N LYS A 113 -19.23 -17.51 -10.30
CA LYS A 113 -19.97 -18.49 -9.47
C LYS A 113 -19.20 -19.79 -9.22
N ASN A 114 -18.52 -20.30 -10.24
CA ASN A 114 -17.73 -21.53 -10.15
C ASN A 114 -16.43 -21.35 -9.35
N SER A 115 -16.03 -20.11 -9.06
CA SER A 115 -14.79 -19.77 -8.36
C SER A 115 -15.01 -19.40 -6.88
N VAL A 116 -16.26 -19.24 -6.43
CA VAL A 116 -16.59 -18.76 -5.07
C VAL A 116 -15.94 -19.61 -3.99
N GLU A 117 -16.11 -20.92 -4.03
CA GLU A 117 -15.55 -21.84 -3.02
C GLU A 117 -14.02 -21.78 -3.00
N ASN A 118 -13.40 -21.75 -4.18
CA ASN A 118 -11.95 -21.61 -4.31
C ASN A 118 -11.44 -20.31 -3.67
N VAL A 119 -12.11 -19.19 -3.91
CA VAL A 119 -11.74 -17.89 -3.32
C VAL A 119 -11.95 -17.89 -1.81
N LEU A 120 -13.09 -18.37 -1.31
CA LEU A 120 -13.39 -18.45 0.13
C LEU A 120 -12.39 -19.35 0.88
N SER A 121 -11.93 -20.44 0.26
CA SER A 121 -10.91 -21.31 0.83
C SER A 121 -9.54 -20.61 1.00
N LYS A 122 -9.28 -19.58 0.18
CA LYS A 122 -8.01 -18.85 0.15
C LYS A 122 -8.05 -17.56 0.98
N LEU A 123 -9.22 -16.97 1.18
CA LEU A 123 -9.43 -15.74 1.96
C LEU A 123 -10.32 -16.04 3.19
N PRO A 124 -9.78 -16.65 4.25
CA PRO A 124 -10.59 -17.07 5.40
C PRO A 124 -11.14 -15.88 6.20
N ASN A 125 -10.45 -14.74 6.22
CA ASN A 125 -10.94 -13.50 6.83
C ASN A 125 -11.80 -12.68 5.84
N SER A 126 -12.79 -13.31 5.20
CA SER A 126 -13.61 -12.67 4.18
C SER A 126 -15.11 -12.79 4.42
N ARG A 127 -15.84 -11.82 3.88
CA ARG A 127 -17.29 -11.80 3.79
C ARG A 127 -17.71 -11.72 2.33
N LEU A 128 -18.61 -12.61 1.93
CA LEU A 128 -19.14 -12.66 0.58
C LEU A 128 -20.38 -11.76 0.43
N PHE A 129 -20.39 -10.92 -0.59
CA PHE A 129 -21.50 -10.06 -0.97
C PHE A 129 -21.93 -10.38 -2.41
N LYS A 130 -23.08 -11.04 -2.53
CA LYS A 130 -23.70 -11.32 -3.83
C LYS A 130 -24.70 -10.21 -4.16
N ILE A 131 -24.50 -9.52 -5.27
CA ILE A 131 -25.38 -8.47 -5.78
C ILE A 131 -26.41 -9.11 -6.72
N LYS A 132 -27.69 -8.93 -6.41
CA LYS A 132 -28.80 -9.46 -7.21
C LYS A 132 -28.95 -8.70 -8.53
N ASP A 133 -29.32 -9.43 -9.59
CA ASP A 133 -29.57 -8.91 -10.92
C ASP A 133 -28.36 -8.28 -11.62
N ALA A 134 -27.15 -8.60 -11.17
CA ALA A 134 -25.91 -7.99 -11.64
C ALA A 134 -24.97 -9.02 -12.30
N ARG A 135 -24.25 -8.59 -13.35
CA ARG A 135 -23.24 -9.36 -14.08
C ARG A 135 -21.86 -9.16 -13.45
N HIS A 136 -20.80 -9.46 -14.22
CA HIS A 136 -19.42 -9.39 -13.77
C HIS A 136 -19.02 -8.01 -13.18
N PRO A 137 -19.23 -6.87 -13.87
CA PRO A 137 -19.01 -5.56 -13.27
C PRO A 137 -20.20 -5.19 -12.37
N ALA A 138 -20.38 -5.91 -11.26
CA ALA A 138 -21.58 -5.82 -10.44
C ALA A 138 -21.83 -4.40 -9.87
N TYR A 139 -20.76 -3.62 -9.69
CA TYR A 139 -20.81 -2.21 -9.29
C TYR A 139 -21.39 -1.28 -10.36
N LEU A 140 -21.31 -1.63 -11.66
CA LEU A 140 -21.94 -0.87 -12.74
C LEU A 140 -23.42 -1.20 -12.88
N ASP A 141 -23.77 -2.48 -12.71
CA ASP A 141 -25.17 -2.93 -12.84
C ASP A 141 -26.03 -2.48 -11.64
N GLN A 142 -25.45 -2.41 -10.43
CA GLN A 142 -26.15 -2.03 -9.19
C GLN A 142 -25.30 -1.10 -8.29
N PRO A 143 -25.04 0.15 -8.71
CA PRO A 143 -24.15 1.09 -7.99
C PRO A 143 -24.63 1.40 -6.57
N GLU A 144 -25.95 1.48 -6.34
CA GLU A 144 -26.52 1.72 -5.02
C GLU A 144 -26.23 0.59 -4.04
N ILE A 145 -26.28 -0.66 -4.49
CA ILE A 145 -25.97 -1.83 -3.66
C ILE A 145 -24.46 -1.88 -3.39
N TRP A 146 -23.64 -1.57 -4.40
CA TRP A 146 -22.19 -1.45 -4.26
C TRP A 146 -21.80 -0.43 -3.18
N HIS A 147 -22.36 0.78 -3.20
CA HIS A 147 -22.08 1.80 -2.18
C HIS A 147 -22.51 1.34 -0.78
N LYS A 148 -23.65 0.64 -0.65
CA LYS A 148 -24.08 0.06 0.64
C LYS A 148 -23.09 -0.97 1.17
N ILE A 149 -22.52 -1.81 0.29
CA ILE A 149 -21.49 -2.79 0.68
C ILE A 149 -20.25 -2.07 1.22
N ILE A 150 -19.76 -1.03 0.52
CA ILE A 150 -18.63 -0.21 0.99
C ILE A 150 -18.94 0.39 2.36
N TYR A 151 -20.12 1.01 2.51
CA TYR A 151 -20.55 1.65 3.75
C TYR A 151 -20.60 0.68 4.93
N ILE A 152 -21.02 -0.57 4.70
CA ILE A 152 -21.05 -1.63 5.72
C ILE A 152 -19.64 -2.14 6.03
N PHE A 153 -18.79 -2.27 5.02
CA PHE A 153 -17.49 -2.91 5.16
C PHE A 153 -16.42 -2.00 5.79
N LEU A 154 -16.32 -0.73 5.37
CA LEU A 154 -15.25 0.15 5.84
C LEU A 154 -15.20 0.29 7.37
N PRO A 155 -16.30 0.54 8.10
CA PRO A 155 -16.24 0.63 9.56
C PRO A 155 -15.85 -0.69 10.26
N ALA A 156 -16.04 -1.84 9.61
CA ALA A 156 -15.61 -3.13 10.13
C ALA A 156 -14.13 -3.41 9.85
N ALA A 157 -13.60 -2.89 8.74
CA ALA A 157 -12.21 -3.05 8.33
C ALA A 157 -11.24 -2.19 9.18
N PHE A 158 -11.66 -0.99 9.59
CA PHE A 158 -10.83 -0.03 10.34
C PHE A 158 -10.99 -0.09 11.88
N LYS A 159 -11.30 -1.27 12.43
CA LYS A 159 -11.41 -1.47 13.88
C LYS A 159 -10.07 -1.71 14.56
#